data_AF-A0A6N2VC48-F1
#
_entry.id   AF-A0A6N2VC48-F1
#
_cell.length_a   1.000
_cell.length_b   1.000
_cell.length_c   1.000
_cell.angle_alpha   90.00
_cell.angle_beta   90.00
_cell.angle_gamma   90.00
#
_symmetry.space_group_name_H-M   'P 1'
#
loop_
_entity.id
_entity.type
_entity.pdbx_description
1 polymer ?
#
loop_
_entity_poly.entity_id
_entity_poly.type
_entity_poly.pdbx_seq_one_letter_code
_entity_poly.pdbx_strand_id
1 'polypeptide(L)'
;MDINKELYKIAESLRALKVEGVIRSNLVGDLGEYYCKEYCNIELCDAGQKGFDGYDNDKKRIQVKTRSSPTSKSKISFKNLDFDYCYYVELNDFLELVLILKISRNDIVENLETKKLRLTVSKIKKYTNFHILFQSNKNISY
;
A
#
# COMPACT_ATOMS: atom_id res chain seq x y z
N MET A 1 -32.14 -5.02 -1.71
CA MET A 1 -30.88 -5.60 -1.21
C MET A 1 -31.12 -6.05 0.22
N ASP A 2 -30.81 -7.30 0.53
CA ASP A 2 -30.86 -7.79 1.92
C ASP A 2 -29.50 -7.51 2.57
N ILE A 3 -29.48 -6.56 3.50
CA ILE A 3 -28.24 -6.10 4.14
C ILE A 3 -27.55 -7.25 4.89
N ASN A 4 -28.30 -8.11 5.59
CA ASN A 4 -27.70 -9.19 6.37
C ASN A 4 -27.07 -10.25 5.46
N LYS A 5 -27.71 -10.52 4.32
CA LYS A 5 -27.15 -11.43 3.31
C LYS A 5 -25.83 -10.90 2.73
N GLU A 6 -25.74 -9.61 2.44
CA GLU A 6 -24.50 -9.01 1.93
C GLU A 6 -23.40 -8.95 3.01
N LEU A 7 -23.75 -8.62 4.25
CA LEU A 7 -22.81 -8.65 5.37
C LEU A 7 -22.25 -10.06 5.61
N TYR A 8 -23.09 -11.09 5.47
CA TYR A 8 -22.65 -12.48 5.57
C TYR A 8 -21.61 -12.84 4.49
N LYS A 9 -21.85 -12.44 3.23
CA LYS A 9 -20.87 -12.65 2.15
C LYS A 9 -19.55 -11.94 2.44
N ILE A 10 -19.60 -10.70 2.95
CA ILE A 10 -18.39 -9.95 3.33
C ILE A 10 -17.63 -10.69 4.43
N ALA A 11 -18.33 -11.17 5.45
CA ALA A 11 -17.71 -11.92 6.55
C ALA A 11 -17.05 -13.22 6.07
N GLU A 12 -17.71 -13.99 5.22
CA GLU A 12 -17.16 -15.21 4.63
C GLU A 12 -15.93 -14.94 3.78
N SER A 13 -15.97 -13.92 2.91
CA SER A 13 -14.80 -13.51 2.11
C SER A 13 -13.63 -13.06 2.97
N LEU A 14 -13.87 -12.24 4.00
CA LEU A 14 -12.84 -11.81 4.94
C LEU A 14 -12.26 -12.99 5.73
N ARG A 15 -13.08 -13.97 6.10
CA ARG A 15 -12.63 -15.19 6.77
C ARG A 15 -11.72 -16.01 5.87
N ALA A 16 -12.11 -16.23 4.61
CA ALA A 16 -11.28 -16.95 3.64
C ALA A 16 -9.91 -16.26 3.45
N LEU A 17 -9.90 -14.94 3.25
CA LEU A 17 -8.65 -14.20 3.08
C LEU A 17 -7.74 -14.20 4.32
N LYS A 18 -8.32 -14.29 5.53
CA LYS A 18 -7.55 -14.45 6.77
C LYS A 18 -6.92 -15.84 6.88
N VAL A 19 -7.64 -16.88 6.48
CA VAL A 19 -7.12 -18.26 6.46
C VAL A 19 -5.93 -18.38 5.51
N GLU A 20 -6.01 -17.73 4.35
CA GLU A 20 -4.91 -17.67 3.37
C GLU A 20 -3.76 -16.73 3.79
N GLY A 21 -3.87 -16.04 4.93
CA GLY A 21 -2.85 -15.11 5.42
C GLY A 21 -2.73 -13.80 4.62
N VAL A 22 -3.66 -13.55 3.68
CA VAL A 22 -3.71 -12.31 2.89
C VAL A 22 -4.09 -11.14 3.78
N ILE A 23 -5.08 -11.32 4.66
CA ILE A 23 -5.48 -10.30 5.66
C ILE A 23 -5.04 -10.76 7.04
N ARG A 24 -4.22 -9.94 7.69
CA ARG A 24 -3.60 -10.22 9.01
C ARG A 24 -4.04 -9.23 10.07
N SER A 25 -4.31 -7.99 9.67
CA SER A 25 -4.58 -6.87 10.57
C SER A 25 -5.62 -5.89 9.99
N ASN A 26 -5.25 -5.12 8.96
CA ASN A 26 -6.07 -4.10 8.33
C ASN A 26 -6.24 -4.43 6.84
N LEU A 27 -7.49 -4.56 6.41
CA LEU A 27 -7.85 -4.95 5.04
C LEU A 27 -7.05 -4.21 3.96
N VAL A 28 -7.01 -2.88 4.00
CA VAL A 28 -6.38 -2.07 2.95
C VAL A 28 -4.86 -2.13 3.03
N GLY A 29 -4.29 -2.12 4.25
CA GLY A 29 -2.86 -2.26 4.45
C GLY A 29 -2.35 -3.60 3.93
N ASP A 30 -2.94 -4.69 4.42
CA ASP A 30 -2.52 -6.04 4.09
C ASP A 30 -2.70 -6.37 2.60
N LEU A 31 -3.76 -5.86 1.95
CA LEU A 31 -3.92 -6.00 0.50
C LEU A 31 -2.78 -5.34 -0.28
N GLY A 32 -2.31 -4.18 0.15
CA GLY A 32 -1.16 -3.56 -0.52
C GLY A 32 0.13 -4.34 -0.32
N GLU A 33 0.33 -4.94 0.86
CA GLU A 33 1.46 -5.84 1.12
C GLU A 33 1.38 -7.09 0.25
N TYR A 34 0.20 -7.70 0.15
CA TYR A 34 -0.08 -8.83 -0.74
C TYR A 34 0.26 -8.49 -2.19
N TYR A 35 -0.25 -7.38 -2.73
CA TYR A 35 0.05 -6.98 -4.10
C TYR A 35 1.55 -6.69 -4.30
N CYS A 36 2.24 -6.08 -3.33
CA CYS A 36 3.67 -5.90 -3.44
C CYS A 36 4.42 -7.24 -3.48
N LYS A 37 4.01 -8.24 -2.67
CA LYS A 37 4.58 -9.58 -2.71
C LYS A 37 4.43 -10.20 -4.11
N GLU A 38 3.22 -10.18 -4.67
CA GLU A 38 2.90 -10.79 -5.96
C GLU A 38 3.60 -10.11 -7.15
N TYR A 39 3.65 -8.77 -7.16
CA TYR A 39 4.13 -8.01 -8.33
C TYR A 39 5.56 -7.48 -8.20
N CYS A 40 6.11 -7.38 -7.00
CA CYS A 40 7.41 -6.75 -6.75
C CYS A 40 8.48 -7.72 -6.21
N ASN A 41 8.17 -9.02 -6.10
CA ASN A 41 9.08 -10.06 -5.59
C ASN A 41 9.70 -9.69 -4.22
N ILE A 42 8.85 -9.38 -3.25
CA ILE A 42 9.29 -9.04 -1.89
C ILE A 42 8.95 -10.14 -0.89
N GLU A 43 9.79 -10.24 0.14
CA GLU A 43 9.58 -11.09 1.30
C GLU A 43 8.99 -10.22 2.44
N LEU A 44 7.74 -10.49 2.83
CA LEU A 44 7.08 -9.76 3.91
C LEU A 44 7.60 -10.22 5.28
N CYS A 45 7.71 -9.28 6.21
CA CYS A 45 7.97 -9.59 7.61
C CYS A 45 6.70 -10.11 8.31
N ASP A 46 6.92 -10.83 9.41
CA ASP A 46 5.86 -11.14 10.36
C ASP A 46 5.33 -9.86 11.00
N ALA A 47 4.02 -9.85 11.26
CA ALA A 47 3.33 -8.68 11.79
C ALA A 47 3.93 -8.26 13.16
N GLY A 48 4.24 -6.97 13.30
CA GLY A 48 4.50 -6.34 14.60
C GLY A 48 5.93 -6.34 15.11
N GLN A 49 6.92 -6.90 14.39
CA GLN A 49 8.29 -7.00 14.92
C GLN A 49 9.27 -5.93 14.42
N LYS A 50 9.04 -5.34 13.24
CA LYS A 50 10.04 -4.49 12.57
C LYS A 50 9.44 -3.16 12.14
N GLY A 51 10.27 -2.11 12.06
CA GLY A 51 9.86 -0.75 11.67
C GLY A 51 9.53 -0.59 10.18
N PHE A 52 9.50 -1.68 9.43
CA PHE A 52 9.31 -1.81 7.99
C PHE A 52 8.59 -3.14 7.70
N ASP A 53 8.06 -3.29 6.50
CA ASP A 53 7.09 -4.35 6.17
C ASP A 53 7.71 -5.56 5.45
N GLY A 54 8.91 -5.43 4.86
CA GLY A 54 9.56 -6.52 4.15
C GLY A 54 10.95 -6.23 3.63
N TYR A 55 11.47 -7.16 2.82
CA TYR A 55 12.75 -7.06 2.12
C TYR A 55 12.61 -7.38 0.63
N ASP A 56 13.46 -6.80 -0.21
CA ASP A 56 13.65 -7.27 -1.60
C ASP A 56 14.73 -8.34 -1.68
N ASN A 57 14.96 -8.80 -2.92
CA ASN A 57 16.01 -9.76 -3.25
C ASN A 57 17.42 -9.28 -2.88
N ASP A 58 17.65 -7.96 -2.81
CA ASP A 58 18.92 -7.35 -2.40
C ASP A 58 19.01 -7.15 -0.87
N LYS A 59 18.02 -7.65 -0.11
CA LYS A 59 17.88 -7.44 1.35
C LYS A 59 17.75 -5.97 1.75
N LYS A 60 17.28 -5.09 0.85
CA LYS A 60 16.87 -3.73 1.19
C LYS A 60 15.54 -3.78 1.92
N ARG A 61 15.40 -2.96 2.95
CA ARG A 61 14.21 -2.85 3.80
C ARG A 61 13.15 -2.01 3.10
N ILE A 62 11.92 -2.48 3.17
CA ILE A 62 10.80 -1.94 2.41
C ILE A 62 9.67 -1.54 3.34
N GLN A 63 9.11 -0.36 3.10
CA GLN A 63 7.81 0.02 3.65
C GLN A 63 6.74 -0.04 2.56
N VAL A 64 5.55 -0.49 2.89
CA VAL A 64 4.35 -0.41 2.08
C VAL A 64 3.38 0.62 2.67
N LYS A 65 2.81 1.46 1.81
CA LYS A 65 1.75 2.41 2.17
C LYS A 65 0.63 2.34 1.15
N THR A 66 -0.54 1.92 1.61
CA THR A 66 -1.69 1.69 0.76
C THR A 66 -2.78 2.73 0.96
N ARG A 67 -3.47 3.12 -0.11
CA ARG A 67 -4.70 3.92 -0.06
C ARG A 67 -5.75 3.36 -1.02
N SER A 68 -6.99 3.26 -0.54
CA SER A 68 -8.16 3.00 -1.37
C SER A 68 -8.73 4.34 -1.84
N SER A 69 -8.95 4.48 -3.15
CA SER A 69 -9.52 5.65 -3.82
C SER A 69 -9.01 6.99 -3.28
N PRO A 70 -7.68 7.22 -3.24
CA PRO A 70 -7.13 8.44 -2.69
C PRO A 70 -7.47 9.66 -3.55
N THR A 71 -7.80 10.77 -2.89
CA THR A 71 -7.79 12.08 -3.53
C THR A 71 -6.35 12.64 -3.55
N SER A 72 -6.10 13.67 -4.34
CA SER A 72 -4.81 14.37 -4.38
C SER A 72 -4.39 14.95 -3.01
N LYS A 73 -5.36 15.23 -2.13
CA LYS A 73 -5.15 15.76 -0.77
C LYS A 73 -4.95 14.66 0.27
N SER A 74 -5.22 13.40 -0.07
CA SER A 74 -4.96 12.26 0.81
C SER A 74 -3.50 12.24 1.24
N LYS A 75 -3.26 11.82 2.48
CA LYS A 75 -1.91 11.79 3.06
C LYS A 75 -1.53 10.36 3.41
N ILE A 76 -0.25 10.03 3.21
CA ILE A 76 0.38 8.89 3.84
C ILE A 76 1.21 9.37 5.03
N SER A 77 1.31 8.52 6.05
CA SER A 77 2.06 8.80 7.27
C SER A 77 3.02 7.66 7.55
N PHE A 78 4.23 8.02 7.95
CA PHE A 78 5.28 7.11 8.35
C PHE A 78 5.46 7.20 9.87
N LYS A 79 5.65 6.05 10.53
CA LYS A 79 5.93 6.02 11.98
C LYS A 79 7.39 6.39 12.26
N ASN A 80 8.28 5.87 11.44
CA ASN A 80 9.71 6.17 11.38
C ASN A 80 10.13 6.09 9.89
N LEU A 81 11.40 6.30 9.60
CA LEU A 81 11.96 6.19 8.24
C LEU A 81 13.06 5.11 8.18
N ASP A 82 12.88 4.03 8.95
CA ASP A 82 13.85 2.94 9.04
C ASP A 82 13.64 1.89 7.93
N PHE A 83 13.70 2.36 6.69
CA PHE A 83 13.57 1.58 5.47
C PHE A 83 14.40 2.23 4.36
N ASP A 84 14.70 1.49 3.30
CA ASP A 84 15.52 1.99 2.20
C ASP A 84 14.66 2.62 1.09
N TYR A 85 13.46 2.06 0.87
CA TYR A 85 12.45 2.66 -0.01
C TYR A 85 11.03 2.25 0.41
N CYS A 86 10.04 2.94 -0.16
CA CYS A 86 8.62 2.67 0.06
C CYS A 86 7.94 2.24 -1.25
N TYR A 87 7.09 1.23 -1.18
CA TYR A 87 6.03 1.03 -2.17
C TYR A 87 4.79 1.80 -1.75
N TYR A 88 4.32 2.68 -2.63
CA TYR A 88 3.00 3.28 -2.52
C TYR A 88 2.02 2.53 -3.42
N VAL A 89 0.93 2.07 -2.83
CA VAL A 89 -0.08 1.25 -3.50
C VAL A 89 -1.42 1.97 -3.51
N GLU A 90 -2.04 2.05 -4.68
CA GLU A 90 -3.41 2.55 -4.82
C GLU A 90 -4.36 1.44 -5.23
N LEU A 91 -5.49 1.39 -4.52
CA LEU A 91 -6.63 0.54 -4.85
C LEU A 91 -7.81 1.43 -5.27
N ASN A 92 -8.76 0.89 -6.04
CA ASN A 92 -10.04 1.53 -6.29
C ASN A 92 -11.08 1.19 -5.20
N ASP A 93 -12.32 1.64 -5.36
CA ASP A 93 -13.42 1.37 -4.40
C ASP A 93 -13.79 -0.11 -4.30
N PHE A 94 -13.38 -0.91 -5.28
CA PHE A 94 -13.57 -2.36 -5.32
C PHE A 94 -12.34 -3.14 -4.83
N LEU A 95 -11.36 -2.45 -4.23
CA LEU A 95 -10.11 -3.03 -3.73
C LEU A 95 -9.22 -3.66 -4.83
N GLU A 96 -9.48 -3.34 -6.09
CA GLU A 96 -8.63 -3.75 -7.21
C GLU A 96 -7.38 -2.87 -7.24
N LEU A 97 -6.24 -3.48 -7.55
CA LEU A 97 -4.97 -2.77 -7.71
C LEU A 97 -5.04 -1.79 -8.90
N VAL A 98 -4.69 -0.53 -8.65
CA VAL A 98 -4.63 0.53 -9.66
C VAL A 98 -3.19 0.88 -10.01
N LEU A 99 -2.35 1.06 -8.99
CA LEU A 99 -1.00 1.60 -9.14
C LEU A 99 -0.06 1.07 -8.06
N ILE A 100 1.18 0.73 -8.44
CA ILE A 100 2.30 0.54 -7.50
C ILE A 100 3.46 1.44 -7.91
N LEU A 101 3.90 2.31 -6.99
CA LEU A 101 5.04 3.20 -7.16
C LEU A 101 6.16 2.83 -6.20
N LYS A 102 7.38 2.66 -6.72
CA LYS A 102 8.60 2.58 -5.91
C LYS A 102 9.15 3.98 -5.65
N ILE A 103 9.36 4.33 -4.39
CA ILE A 103 9.82 5.66 -3.96
C ILE A 103 11.02 5.54 -3.04
N SER A 104 12.14 6.19 -3.36
CA SER A 104 13.32 6.15 -2.49
C SER A 104 13.07 6.85 -1.15
N ARG A 105 13.77 6.43 -0.09
CA ARG A 105 13.70 7.14 1.20
C ARG A 105 14.13 8.60 1.08
N ASN A 106 15.14 8.91 0.27
CA ASN A 106 15.63 10.28 0.10
C ASN A 106 14.53 11.18 -0.48
N ASP A 107 13.85 10.72 -1.54
CA ASP A 107 12.75 11.49 -2.12
C ASP A 107 11.62 11.71 -1.11
N ILE A 108 11.32 10.73 -0.25
CA ILE A 108 10.34 10.89 0.83
C ILE A 108 10.78 11.99 1.77
N VAL A 109 12.01 11.92 2.29
CA VAL A 109 12.57 12.86 3.26
C VAL A 109 12.53 14.30 2.74
N GLU A 110 12.96 14.53 1.51
CA GLU A 110 12.99 15.85 0.88
C GLU A 110 11.60 16.48 0.71
N ASN A 111 10.57 15.63 0.60
CA ASN A 111 9.21 16.09 0.29
C ASN A 111 8.24 16.06 1.50
N LEU A 112 8.71 15.63 2.68
CA LEU A 112 7.91 15.58 3.91
C LEU A 112 7.33 16.95 4.27
N GLU A 113 6.16 16.94 4.94
CA GLU A 113 5.62 18.14 5.56
C GLU A 113 6.50 18.56 6.76
N THR A 114 6.81 19.86 6.88
CA THR A 114 7.91 20.45 7.69
C THR A 114 7.92 20.12 9.20
N LYS A 115 6.94 19.38 9.73
CA LYS A 115 6.84 18.97 11.15
C LYS A 115 6.20 17.59 11.35
N LYS A 116 5.94 16.82 10.29
CA LYS A 116 5.25 15.54 10.35
C LYS A 116 5.90 14.59 9.36
N LEU A 117 6.06 13.32 9.75
CA LEU A 117 6.45 12.24 8.83
C LEU A 117 5.27 11.88 7.91
N ARG A 118 4.82 12.84 7.10
CA ARG A 118 3.64 12.75 6.23
C ARG A 118 3.90 13.40 4.87
N LEU A 119 3.23 12.88 3.86
CA LEU A 119 3.34 13.33 2.47
C LEU A 119 1.98 13.16 1.77
N THR A 120 1.60 14.11 0.92
CA THR A 120 0.34 14.05 0.16
C THR A 120 0.50 13.16 -1.07
N VAL A 121 -0.57 12.48 -1.47
CA VAL A 121 -0.59 11.67 -2.70
C VAL A 121 -0.22 12.51 -3.93
N SER A 122 -0.63 13.78 -3.97
CA SER A 122 -0.18 14.70 -5.02
C SER A 122 1.34 14.84 -5.11
N LYS A 123 2.05 14.88 -3.98
CA LYS A 123 3.52 14.97 -3.96
C LYS A 123 4.17 13.66 -4.40
N ILE A 124 3.60 12.53 -3.97
CA ILE A 124 4.01 11.18 -4.43
C ILE A 124 3.91 11.05 -5.95
N LYS A 125 2.86 11.62 -6.55
CA LYS A 125 2.63 11.48 -7.99
C LYS A 125 3.35 12.53 -8.84
N LYS A 126 3.82 13.64 -8.25
CA LYS A 126 4.33 14.80 -8.99
C LYS A 126 5.84 14.99 -8.92
N TYR A 127 6.47 14.62 -7.80
CA TYR A 127 7.84 15.03 -7.47
C TYR A 127 8.81 13.87 -7.22
N THR A 128 8.48 12.68 -7.67
CA THR A 128 9.27 11.48 -7.40
C THR A 128 9.62 10.80 -8.70
N ASN A 129 10.90 10.46 -8.88
CA ASN A 129 11.34 9.51 -9.89
C ASN A 129 10.84 8.13 -9.48
N PHE A 130 9.54 7.90 -9.63
CA PHE A 130 8.96 6.61 -9.31
C PHE A 130 9.10 5.66 -10.50
N HIS A 131 9.36 4.40 -10.19
CA HIS A 131 9.14 3.33 -11.15
C HIS A 131 7.70 2.87 -11.00
N ILE A 132 6.91 3.03 -12.07
CA ILE A 132 5.61 2.39 -12.17
C ILE A 132 5.89 0.90 -12.34
N LEU A 133 5.53 0.12 -11.34
CA LEU A 133 5.66 -1.34 -11.40
C LEU A 133 4.38 -2.00 -11.89
N PHE A 134 3.25 -1.33 -11.70
CA PHE A 134 1.95 -1.74 -12.19
C PHE A 134 1.06 -0.52 -12.41
N GLN A 135 0.33 -0.51 -13.52
CA GLN A 135 -0.77 0.43 -13.76
C GLN A 135 -1.90 -0.30 -14.50
N SER A 136 -3.13 -0.22 -13.96
CA SER A 136 -4.29 -0.80 -14.63
C SER A 136 -4.65 -0.02 -15.90
N ASN A 137 -4.90 -0.74 -17.00
CA ASN A 137 -5.40 -0.18 -18.26
C ASN A 137 -6.93 -0.01 -18.28
N LYS A 138 -7.64 -0.34 -17.19
CA LYS A 138 -9.09 -0.11 -17.11
C LYS A 138 -9.33 1.40 -16.98
N ASN A 139 -9.96 2.01 -17.98
CA ASN A 139 -10.51 3.36 -17.87
C ASN A 139 -11.47 3.38 -16.68
N ILE A 140 -11.06 3.97 -15.56
CA ILE A 140 -11.92 4.18 -14.40
C ILE A 140 -12.81 5.38 -14.75
N SER A 141 -13.96 5.11 -15.36
CA SER A 141 -15.03 6.09 -15.52
C SER A 141 -15.70 6.29 -14.15
N TYR A 142 -15.66 7.53 -13.66
CA TYR A 142 -16.38 7.98 -12.46
C TYR A 142 -17.88 8.11 -12.73
#